data_AF-A0A1I8M4A8-F1
#
_entry.id   AF-A0A1I8M4A8-F1
#
_cell.length_a   1.000
_cell.length_b   1.000
_cell.length_c   1.000
_cell.angle_alpha   90.00
_cell.angle_beta   90.00
_cell.angle_gamma   90.00
#
_symmetry.space_group_name_H-M   'P 1'
#
loop_
_entity.id
_entity.type
_entity.pdbx_description
1 polymer ?
#
loop_
_entity_poly.entity_id
_entity_poly.type
_entity_poly.pdbx_seq_one_letter_code
_entity_poly.pdbx_strand_id
1 'polypeptide(L)'
;MNYTKLGMRSLAIGLILAIAILPQTLGASPYSRRHLINSEEDELRIISQFYNYVDVITGVKLDNMLKLTQHFVQQLLDSIPPEDHGNTAAMLQDYIHKSEDLRHRPGSIEEKEKLLMELQQLIATIKSGLAKEEREDIILRRGLLGMFELLARLSIEERKFNDKFSKAATVLRVQMSEESLERRRDLFEILDAVQREQDIVVRERLFAQFKEMRYYNTIH
;
A
#
# COMPACT_ATOMS: atom_id res chain seq x y z
N MET A 1 -0.20 -9.26 39.96
CA MET A 1 -0.22 -10.60 39.33
C MET A 1 -1.65 -10.90 38.91
N ASN A 2 -1.87 -11.03 37.61
CA ASN A 2 -3.00 -11.64 36.88
C ASN A 2 -3.39 -10.81 35.65
N TYR A 3 -2.59 -11.04 34.61
CA TYR A 3 -2.95 -10.89 33.21
C TYR A 3 -4.11 -11.83 32.88
N THR A 4 -5.09 -11.36 32.11
CA THR A 4 -5.78 -12.04 30.99
C THR A 4 -7.16 -11.43 30.76
N LYS A 5 -7.22 -10.44 29.88
CA LYS A 5 -8.38 -10.16 29.00
C LYS A 5 -7.85 -9.47 27.74
N LEU A 6 -6.96 -10.19 27.06
CA LEU A 6 -6.51 -9.88 25.71
C LEU A 6 -6.79 -11.14 24.89
N GLY A 7 -7.70 -11.05 23.93
CA GLY A 7 -7.96 -12.15 23.01
C GLY A 7 -9.45 -12.37 22.78
N MET A 8 -10.05 -11.53 21.92
CA MET A 8 -11.22 -11.89 21.11
C MET A 8 -11.59 -10.74 20.15
N ARG A 9 -10.65 -10.21 19.34
CA ARG A 9 -10.97 -9.33 18.19
C ARG A 9 -10.03 -9.45 16.97
N SER A 10 -9.30 -10.56 16.80
CA SER A 10 -8.39 -10.76 15.65
C SER A 10 -8.66 -12.03 14.83
N LEU A 11 -9.88 -12.57 14.86
CA LEU A 11 -10.21 -13.85 14.23
C LEU A 11 -10.92 -13.74 12.86
N ALA A 12 -10.72 -12.66 12.10
CA ALA A 12 -11.39 -12.50 10.79
C ALA A 12 -10.49 -12.06 9.62
N ILE A 13 -9.16 -12.06 9.76
CA ILE A 13 -8.22 -11.78 8.64
C ILE A 13 -7.23 -12.94 8.49
N GLY A 14 -7.76 -14.16 8.53
CA GLY A 14 -6.99 -15.41 8.50
C GLY A 14 -7.47 -16.39 7.43
N LEU A 15 -7.96 -15.91 6.28
CA LEU A 15 -8.42 -16.80 5.21
C LEU A 15 -8.33 -16.17 3.80
N ILE A 16 -7.14 -15.71 3.38
CA ILE A 16 -6.80 -15.60 1.95
C ILE A 16 -5.34 -16.02 1.78
N LEU A 17 -5.04 -17.30 2.02
CA LEU A 17 -3.81 -17.94 1.55
C LEU A 17 -3.95 -19.47 1.69
N ALA A 18 -4.65 -20.07 0.73
CA ALA A 18 -4.64 -21.53 0.57
C ALA A 18 -5.03 -21.94 -0.86
N ILE A 19 -4.42 -21.35 -1.90
CA ILE A 19 -4.29 -22.03 -3.19
C ILE A 19 -2.86 -21.84 -3.70
N ALA A 20 -2.12 -22.95 -3.67
CA ALA A 20 -0.86 -23.24 -4.36
C ALA A 20 0.46 -22.58 -3.86
N ILE A 21 0.87 -22.88 -2.63
CA ILE A 21 2.31 -23.03 -2.32
C ILE A 21 2.48 -24.38 -1.61
N LEU A 22 2.91 -25.40 -2.35
CA LEU A 22 3.31 -26.70 -1.81
C LEU A 22 4.64 -27.11 -2.46
N PRO A 23 5.75 -27.21 -1.70
CA PRO A 23 6.92 -27.98 -2.09
C PRO A 23 6.80 -29.42 -1.57
N GLN A 24 6.71 -30.34 -2.53
CA GLN A 24 6.98 -31.79 -2.60
C GLN A 24 7.46 -32.57 -1.37
N THR A 25 6.84 -33.74 -1.13
CA THR A 25 7.45 -35.09 -0.90
C THR A 25 6.30 -36.11 -1.12
N LEU A 26 6.37 -37.27 -1.76
CA LEU A 26 7.41 -38.19 -2.25
C LEU A 26 6.90 -38.88 -3.54
N GLY A 27 7.80 -39.16 -4.48
CA GLY A 27 7.75 -40.31 -5.38
C GLY A 27 6.76 -40.30 -6.55
N ALA A 28 7.05 -39.57 -7.64
CA ALA A 28 6.85 -40.00 -9.03
C ALA A 28 7.29 -38.91 -10.04
N SER A 29 8.21 -39.29 -10.94
CA SER A 29 8.58 -38.70 -12.26
C SER A 29 8.81 -37.16 -12.42
N PRO A 30 9.98 -36.71 -12.93
CA PRO A 30 10.35 -35.29 -13.03
C PRO A 30 9.74 -34.53 -14.23
N TYR A 31 8.79 -35.09 -14.97
CA TYR A 31 8.12 -34.42 -16.09
C TYR A 31 6.60 -34.52 -15.97
N SER A 32 6.03 -33.97 -14.89
CA SER A 32 4.63 -33.59 -14.92
C SER A 32 4.52 -32.29 -15.72
N ARG A 33 3.97 -32.35 -16.94
CA ARG A 33 3.62 -31.17 -17.73
C ARG A 33 2.90 -30.17 -16.82
N ARG A 34 3.52 -29.01 -16.53
CA ARG A 34 2.73 -27.87 -16.10
C ARG A 34 1.77 -27.60 -17.25
N HIS A 35 0.49 -27.84 -17.04
CA HIS A 35 -0.53 -27.32 -17.94
C HIS A 35 -0.47 -25.81 -17.81
N LEU A 36 0.30 -25.18 -18.69
CA LEU A 36 0.33 -23.74 -18.83
C LEU A 36 -1.06 -23.28 -19.24
N ILE A 37 -1.48 -22.16 -18.68
CA ILE A 37 -2.73 -21.52 -19.04
C ILE A 37 -2.63 -21.14 -20.52
N ASN A 38 -3.58 -21.60 -21.33
CA ASN A 38 -3.71 -21.27 -22.76
C ASN A 38 -5.16 -21.05 -23.22
N SER A 39 -6.14 -21.12 -22.30
CA SER A 39 -7.52 -20.76 -22.60
C SER A 39 -7.77 -19.32 -22.14
N GLU A 40 -8.50 -18.52 -22.92
CA GLU A 40 -8.82 -17.14 -22.56
C GLU A 40 -9.60 -17.06 -21.24
N GLU A 41 -10.46 -18.04 -20.95
CA GLU A 41 -11.22 -18.10 -19.70
C GLU A 41 -10.32 -18.30 -18.48
N ASP A 42 -9.34 -19.20 -18.54
CA ASP A 42 -8.39 -19.40 -17.45
C ASP A 42 -7.44 -18.20 -17.28
N GLU A 43 -7.07 -17.54 -18.38
CA GLU A 43 -6.30 -16.29 -18.35
C GLU A 43 -7.04 -15.20 -17.58
N LEU A 44 -8.29 -14.91 -17.97
CA LEU A 44 -9.10 -13.88 -17.33
C LEU A 44 -9.30 -14.19 -15.85
N ARG A 45 -9.54 -15.47 -15.52
CA ARG A 45 -9.70 -15.93 -14.14
C ARG A 45 -8.45 -15.68 -13.31
N ILE A 46 -7.26 -16.08 -13.78
CA ILE A 46 -6.01 -15.90 -13.01
C ILE A 46 -5.59 -14.43 -12.95
N ILE A 47 -5.82 -13.64 -14.01
CA ILE A 47 -5.55 -12.19 -14.04
C ILE A 47 -6.46 -11.46 -13.04
N SER A 48 -7.75 -11.81 -12.99
CA SER A 48 -8.69 -11.27 -12.00
C SER A 48 -8.25 -11.59 -10.56
N GLN A 49 -7.82 -12.84 -10.31
CA GLN A 49 -7.25 -13.22 -9.01
C GLN A 49 -5.99 -12.42 -8.66
N PHE A 50 -5.12 -12.16 -9.64
CA PHE A 50 -3.94 -11.33 -9.46
C PHE A 50 -4.32 -9.89 -9.08
N TYR A 51 -5.26 -9.25 -9.80
CA TYR A 51 -5.73 -7.90 -9.45
C TYR A 51 -6.32 -7.85 -8.04
N ASN A 52 -7.16 -8.82 -7.67
CA ASN A 52 -7.72 -8.89 -6.31
C ASN A 52 -6.63 -9.04 -5.24
N TYR A 53 -5.59 -9.83 -5.51
CA TYR A 53 -4.43 -9.91 -4.63
C TYR A 53 -3.70 -8.57 -4.51
N VAL A 54 -3.50 -7.86 -5.63
CA VAL A 54 -2.87 -6.53 -5.65
C VAL A 54 -3.67 -5.53 -4.82
N ASP A 55 -5.01 -5.52 -4.92
CA ASP A 55 -5.86 -4.66 -4.08
C ASP A 55 -5.64 -4.95 -2.60
N VAL A 56 -5.61 -6.22 -2.21
CA VAL A 56 -5.42 -6.62 -0.81
C VAL A 56 -4.07 -6.12 -0.28
N ILE A 57 -2.98 -6.37 -1.01
CA ILE A 57 -1.65 -5.90 -0.55
C ILE A 57 -1.52 -4.37 -0.59
N THR A 58 -2.24 -3.69 -1.49
CA THR A 58 -2.32 -2.22 -1.55
C THR A 58 -3.07 -1.68 -0.33
N GLY A 59 -4.22 -2.25 0.01
CA GLY A 59 -4.98 -1.88 1.20
C GLY A 59 -4.15 -2.03 2.48
N VAL A 60 -3.41 -3.14 2.61
CA VAL A 60 -2.50 -3.35 3.75
C VAL A 60 -1.37 -2.33 3.79
N LYS A 61 -0.75 -2.00 2.64
CA LYS A 61 0.27 -0.94 2.53
C LYS A 61 -0.29 0.38 3.08
N LEU A 62 -1.43 0.81 2.56
CA LEU A 62 -2.05 2.08 2.89
C LEU A 62 -2.48 2.15 4.36
N ASP A 63 -3.03 1.07 4.93
CA ASP A 63 -3.36 1.03 6.36
C ASP A 63 -2.15 1.22 7.26
N ASN A 64 -1.02 0.61 6.92
CA ASN A 64 0.21 0.78 7.66
C ASN A 64 0.74 2.22 7.53
N MET A 65 0.69 2.79 6.33
CA MET A 65 1.08 4.18 6.10
C MET A 65 0.19 5.16 6.88
N LEU A 66 -1.12 4.95 6.91
CA LEU A 66 -2.04 5.79 7.69
C LEU A 66 -1.76 5.71 9.20
N LYS A 67 -1.43 4.52 9.72
CA LYS A 67 -0.99 4.37 11.12
C LYS A 67 0.28 5.16 11.41
N LEU A 68 1.28 5.05 10.54
CA LEU A 68 2.56 5.76 10.68
C LEU A 68 2.39 7.27 10.64
N THR A 69 1.61 7.76 9.67
CA THR A 69 1.38 9.19 9.49
C THR A 69 0.54 9.79 10.61
N GLN A 70 -0.52 9.10 11.05
CA GLN A 70 -1.29 9.54 12.21
C GLN A 70 -0.42 9.62 13.46
N HIS A 71 0.44 8.62 13.71
CA HIS A 71 1.34 8.65 14.86
C HIS A 71 2.28 9.86 14.80
N PHE A 72 2.86 10.13 13.63
CA PHE A 72 3.71 11.30 13.43
C PHE A 72 2.94 12.62 13.65
N VAL A 73 1.74 12.76 13.10
CA VAL A 73 0.91 13.96 13.27
C VAL A 73 0.48 14.14 14.73
N GLN A 74 0.19 13.05 15.46
CA GLN A 74 -0.07 13.10 16.89
C GLN A 74 1.15 13.61 17.66
N GLN A 75 2.35 13.11 17.36
CA GLN A 75 3.58 13.58 17.98
C GLN A 75 3.86 15.07 17.71
N LEU A 76 3.53 15.54 16.50
CA LEU A 76 3.61 16.96 16.18
C LEU A 76 2.63 17.79 17.03
N LEU A 77 1.37 17.36 17.13
CA LEU A 77 0.36 18.04 17.92
C LEU A 77 0.74 18.06 19.42
N ASP A 78 1.16 16.92 19.96
CA ASP A 78 1.56 16.77 21.37
C ASP A 78 2.81 17.59 21.72
N SER A 79 3.60 18.00 20.72
CA SER A 79 4.76 18.87 20.93
C SER A 79 4.38 20.33 21.20
N ILE A 80 3.17 20.75 20.80
CA ILE A 80 2.67 22.11 20.98
C ILE A 80 1.92 22.16 22.33
N PRO A 81 2.34 23.02 23.28
CA PRO A 81 1.60 23.25 24.51
C PRO A 81 0.15 23.67 24.20
N PRO A 82 -0.86 23.17 24.93
CA PRO A 82 -2.27 23.51 24.69
C PRO A 82 -2.57 25.01 24.65
N GLU A 83 -1.84 25.80 25.43
CA GLU A 83 -1.95 27.26 25.48
C GLU A 83 -1.42 27.97 24.22
N ASP A 84 -0.57 27.30 23.43
CA ASP A 84 0.02 27.79 22.19
C ASP A 84 -0.67 27.18 20.95
N HIS A 85 -1.79 26.46 21.11
CA HIS A 85 -2.54 25.87 19.98
C HIS A 85 -3.14 26.95 19.09
N GLY A 86 -2.73 26.96 17.82
CA GLY A 86 -3.23 27.85 16.79
C GLY A 86 -4.01 27.12 15.71
N ASN A 87 -4.05 27.72 14.53
CA ASN A 87 -4.73 27.13 13.37
C ASN A 87 -4.05 25.83 12.92
N THR A 88 -2.73 25.70 13.11
CA THR A 88 -1.99 24.52 12.66
C THR A 88 -2.31 23.31 13.52
N ALA A 89 -2.37 23.48 14.85
CA ALA A 89 -2.84 22.47 15.79
C ALA A 89 -4.23 21.94 15.41
N ALA A 90 -5.17 22.83 15.05
CA ALA A 90 -6.50 22.42 14.60
C ALA A 90 -6.47 21.57 13.31
N MET A 91 -5.60 21.90 12.36
CA MET A 91 -5.43 21.10 11.14
C MET A 91 -4.79 19.72 11.42
N LEU A 92 -3.80 19.66 12.31
CA LEU A 92 -3.20 18.39 12.75
C LEU A 92 -4.26 17.49 13.41
N GLN A 93 -5.12 18.08 14.24
CA GLN A 93 -6.19 17.36 14.92
C GLN A 93 -7.26 16.84 13.94
N ASP A 94 -7.67 17.65 12.96
CA ASP A 94 -8.59 17.20 11.89
C ASP A 94 -8.02 16.01 11.11
N TYR A 95 -6.74 16.07 10.75
CA TYR A 95 -6.06 14.95 10.08
C TYR A 95 -6.08 13.67 10.93
N ILE A 96 -5.78 13.79 12.23
CA ILE A 96 -5.81 12.65 13.17
C ILE A 96 -7.21 12.03 13.21
N HIS A 97 -8.27 12.84 13.31
CA HIS A 97 -9.64 12.34 13.33
C HIS A 97 -10.03 11.64 12.04
N LYS A 98 -9.70 12.21 10.87
CA LYS A 98 -9.95 11.58 9.57
C LYS A 98 -9.22 10.25 9.41
N SER A 99 -7.95 10.19 9.86
CA SER A 99 -7.16 8.96 9.84
C SER A 99 -7.76 7.90 10.78
N GLU A 100 -8.18 8.31 11.97
CA GLU A 100 -8.83 7.42 12.93
C GLU A 100 -10.12 6.83 12.33
N ASP A 101 -10.99 7.66 11.75
CA ASP A 101 -12.22 7.23 11.09
C ASP A 101 -11.94 6.22 9.98
N LEU A 102 -11.04 6.54 9.05
CA LEU A 102 -10.67 5.68 7.92
C LEU A 102 -10.03 4.35 8.33
N ARG A 103 -9.42 4.26 9.52
CA ARG A 103 -8.91 3.00 10.07
C ARG A 103 -9.98 2.17 10.77
N HIS A 104 -11.03 2.79 11.31
CA HIS A 104 -12.10 2.11 12.04
C HIS A 104 -13.22 1.61 11.13
N ARG A 105 -13.44 2.28 9.99
CA ARG A 105 -14.28 1.77 8.91
C ARG A 105 -13.42 1.12 7.82
N PRO A 106 -13.93 0.15 7.06
CA PRO A 106 -13.24 -0.33 5.87
C PRO A 106 -13.26 0.76 4.79
N GLY A 107 -12.36 1.73 4.90
CA GLY A 107 -12.15 2.76 3.88
C GLY A 107 -11.66 2.15 2.57
N SER A 108 -12.08 2.74 1.45
CA SER A 108 -11.60 2.38 0.11
C SER A 108 -10.12 2.70 -0.07
N ILE A 109 -9.47 2.08 -1.06
CA ILE A 109 -8.07 2.37 -1.41
C ILE A 109 -7.92 3.85 -1.77
N GLU A 110 -8.88 4.38 -2.53
CA GLU A 110 -8.92 5.76 -3.02
C GLU A 110 -9.02 6.76 -1.87
N GLU A 111 -9.86 6.48 -0.85
CA GLU A 111 -9.95 7.33 0.34
C GLU A 111 -8.64 7.37 1.12
N LYS A 112 -7.95 6.23 1.24
CA LYS A 112 -6.66 6.15 1.96
C LYS A 112 -5.56 6.86 1.20
N GLU A 113 -5.50 6.70 -0.13
CA GLU A 113 -4.58 7.45 -1.00
C GLU A 113 -4.83 8.97 -0.89
N LYS A 114 -6.10 9.39 -0.89
CA LYS A 114 -6.47 10.79 -0.70
C LYS A 114 -5.99 11.35 0.63
N LEU A 115 -6.18 10.63 1.72
CA LEU A 115 -5.73 11.10 3.03
C LEU A 115 -4.19 11.24 3.09
N LEU A 116 -3.44 10.35 2.45
CA LEU A 116 -1.97 10.50 2.33
C LEU A 116 -1.58 11.75 1.52
N MET A 117 -2.36 12.13 0.50
CA MET A 117 -2.16 13.41 -0.20
C MET A 117 -2.50 14.61 0.68
N GLU A 118 -3.55 14.54 1.50
CA GLU A 118 -3.88 15.58 2.48
C GLU A 118 -2.73 15.82 3.47
N LEU A 119 -2.01 14.77 3.88
CA LEU A 119 -0.81 14.92 4.71
C LEU A 119 0.30 15.73 4.02
N GLN A 120 0.55 15.47 2.73
CA GLN A 120 1.55 16.21 1.97
C GLN A 120 1.20 17.70 1.92
N GLN A 121 -0.08 18.02 1.72
CA GLN A 121 -0.57 19.39 1.72
C GLN A 121 -0.47 20.04 3.11
N LEU A 122 -0.79 19.29 4.17
CA LEU A 122 -0.64 19.74 5.56
C LEU A 122 0.82 20.09 5.87
N ILE A 123 1.75 19.20 5.51
CA ILE A 123 3.20 19.42 5.64
C ILE A 123 3.66 20.66 4.86
N ALA A 124 3.20 20.84 3.62
CA ALA A 124 3.54 22.02 2.82
C ALA A 124 3.02 23.30 3.46
N THR A 125 1.80 23.26 4.01
CA THR A 125 1.18 24.38 4.73
C THR A 125 2.00 24.74 5.96
N ILE A 126 2.34 23.75 6.80
CA ILE A 126 3.21 23.95 7.98
C ILE A 126 4.51 24.61 7.54
N LYS A 127 5.20 24.05 6.54
CA LYS A 127 6.47 24.60 6.01
C LYS A 127 6.35 26.07 5.54
N SER A 128 5.23 26.44 4.93
CA SER A 128 4.98 27.82 4.48
C SER A 128 4.63 28.78 5.62
N GLY A 129 3.93 28.29 6.65
CA GLY A 129 3.56 29.04 7.86
C GLY A 129 4.77 29.42 8.71
N LEU A 130 5.84 28.62 8.63
CA LEU A 130 7.07 28.81 9.41
C LEU A 130 7.63 30.23 9.34
N ALA A 131 7.39 31.01 8.29
CA ALA A 131 7.91 32.38 8.17
C ALA A 131 7.38 33.37 9.23
N LYS A 132 6.32 33.04 9.97
CA LYS A 132 5.62 33.99 10.87
C LYS A 132 6.22 34.12 12.28
N GLU A 133 7.20 33.29 12.63
CA GLU A 133 7.86 33.28 13.96
C GLU A 133 6.91 33.15 15.17
N GLU A 134 5.71 32.62 14.96
CA GLU A 134 4.79 32.30 16.06
C GLU A 134 5.34 31.14 16.91
N ARG A 135 4.97 31.07 18.19
CA ARG A 135 5.47 30.01 19.11
C ARG A 135 5.16 28.61 18.59
N GLU A 136 3.94 28.43 18.07
CA GLU A 136 3.49 27.21 17.39
C GLU A 136 4.45 26.80 16.24
N ASP A 137 4.82 27.76 15.39
CA ASP A 137 5.70 27.52 14.23
C ASP A 137 7.13 27.12 14.65
N ILE A 138 7.68 27.75 15.68
CA ILE A 138 9.04 27.45 16.18
C ILE A 138 9.09 26.00 16.72
N ILE A 139 8.04 25.58 17.41
CA ILE A 139 7.93 24.21 17.95
C ILE A 139 7.80 23.20 16.81
N LEU A 140 6.92 23.49 15.84
CA LEU A 140 6.70 22.64 14.68
C LEU A 140 7.96 22.48 13.81
N ARG A 141 8.77 23.53 13.65
CA ARG A 141 10.09 23.42 12.96
C ARG A 141 10.96 22.29 13.52
N ARG A 142 10.97 22.12 14.83
CA ARG A 142 11.78 21.07 15.49
C ARG A 142 11.14 19.70 15.27
N GLY A 143 9.81 19.62 15.34
CA GLY A 143 9.05 18.38 15.06
C GLY A 143 9.21 17.88 13.63
N LEU A 144 9.38 18.78 12.65
CA LEU A 144 9.57 18.42 11.23
C LEU A 144 10.85 17.60 10.96
N LEU A 145 11.84 17.59 11.88
CA LEU A 145 12.98 16.67 11.77
C LEU A 145 12.54 15.20 11.78
N GLY A 146 11.45 14.87 12.49
CA GLY A 146 10.85 13.53 12.49
C GLY A 146 10.26 13.10 11.14
N MET A 147 10.15 14.01 10.17
CA MET A 147 9.66 13.70 8.82
C MET A 147 10.61 12.78 8.05
N PHE A 148 11.92 12.90 8.25
CA PHE A 148 12.88 11.99 7.62
C PHE A 148 12.69 10.56 8.11
N GLU A 149 12.40 10.39 9.40
CA GLU A 149 12.07 9.09 9.96
C GLU A 149 10.76 8.55 9.40
N LEU A 150 9.71 9.39 9.33
CA LEU A 150 8.45 9.00 8.70
C LEU A 150 8.66 8.54 7.25
N LEU A 151 9.36 9.34 6.43
CA LEU A 151 9.65 9.01 5.03
C LEU A 151 10.43 7.69 4.90
N ALA A 152 11.40 7.45 5.78
CA ALA A 152 12.13 6.17 5.82
C ALA A 152 11.19 4.99 6.11
N ARG A 153 10.27 5.14 7.07
CA ARG A 153 9.26 4.12 7.41
C ARG A 153 8.25 3.89 6.28
N LEU A 154 7.78 4.94 5.61
CA LEU A 154 6.91 4.84 4.43
C LEU A 154 7.63 4.12 3.28
N SER A 155 8.90 4.44 3.05
CA SER A 155 9.74 3.77 2.05
C SER A 155 9.92 2.26 2.34
N ILE A 156 9.93 1.86 3.61
CA ILE A 156 9.93 0.44 3.99
C ILE A 156 8.61 -0.24 3.59
N GLU A 157 7.46 0.39 3.83
CA GLU A 157 6.17 -0.16 3.42
C GLU A 157 6.04 -0.26 1.90
N GLU A 158 6.57 0.72 1.14
CA GLU A 158 6.65 0.63 -0.32
C GLU A 158 7.50 -0.56 -0.78
N ARG A 159 8.68 -0.76 -0.19
CA ARG A 159 9.52 -1.92 -0.53
C ARG A 159 8.82 -3.25 -0.26
N LYS A 160 8.15 -3.39 0.89
CA LYS A 160 7.39 -4.60 1.23
C LYS A 160 6.27 -4.87 0.23
N PHE A 161 5.55 -3.83 -0.19
CA PHE A 161 4.55 -3.94 -1.24
C PHE A 161 5.17 -4.37 -2.57
N ASN A 162 6.23 -3.69 -3.01
CA ASN A 162 6.91 -3.96 -4.27
C ASN A 162 7.44 -5.40 -4.36
N ASP A 163 8.01 -5.91 -3.26
CA ASP A 163 8.49 -7.30 -3.19
C ASP A 163 7.35 -8.30 -3.39
N LYS A 164 6.19 -8.06 -2.76
CA LYS A 164 5.00 -8.91 -2.88
C LYS A 164 4.39 -8.83 -4.28
N PHE A 165 4.31 -7.63 -4.84
CA PHE A 165 3.83 -7.38 -6.19
C PHE A 165 4.70 -8.10 -7.22
N SER A 166 6.02 -7.91 -7.17
CA SER A 166 6.98 -8.49 -8.11
C SER A 166 6.95 -10.02 -8.08
N LYS A 167 6.85 -10.62 -6.88
CA LYS A 167 6.70 -12.07 -6.73
C LYS A 167 5.41 -12.57 -7.36
N ALA A 168 4.29 -11.90 -7.12
CA ALA A 168 3.01 -12.29 -7.71
C ALA A 168 3.01 -12.13 -9.24
N ALA A 169 3.59 -11.05 -9.77
CA ALA A 169 3.73 -10.84 -11.22
C ALA A 169 4.60 -11.93 -11.87
N THR A 170 5.70 -12.32 -11.21
CA THR A 170 6.55 -13.43 -11.65
C THR A 170 5.79 -14.76 -11.67
N VAL A 171 5.01 -15.05 -10.62
CA VAL A 171 4.19 -16.27 -10.55
C VAL A 171 3.14 -16.28 -11.65
N LEU A 172 2.43 -15.16 -11.87
CA LEU A 172 1.45 -15.02 -12.95
C LEU A 172 2.10 -15.32 -14.31
N ARG A 173 3.26 -14.72 -14.59
CA ARG A 173 3.98 -14.91 -15.85
C ARG A 173 4.38 -16.37 -16.09
N VAL A 174 4.88 -17.07 -15.08
CA VAL A 174 5.34 -18.46 -15.19
C VAL A 174 4.18 -19.46 -15.39
N GLN A 175 2.95 -19.07 -15.07
CA GLN A 175 1.76 -19.89 -15.29
C GLN A 175 1.19 -19.76 -16.71
N MET A 176 1.60 -18.74 -17.48
CA MET A 176 1.11 -18.48 -18.84
C MET A 176 1.90 -19.25 -19.89
N SER A 177 1.20 -19.68 -20.94
CA SER A 177 1.84 -20.13 -22.19
C SER A 177 2.42 -18.96 -22.98
N GLU A 178 3.30 -19.22 -23.95
CA GLU A 178 3.82 -18.17 -24.84
C GLU A 178 2.69 -17.46 -25.62
N GLU A 179 1.67 -18.21 -26.04
CA GLU A 179 0.50 -17.70 -26.74
C GLU A 179 -0.35 -16.78 -25.83
N SER A 180 -0.52 -17.15 -24.56
CA SER A 180 -1.18 -16.31 -23.55
C SER A 180 -0.39 -15.05 -23.23
N LEU A 181 0.95 -15.14 -23.15
CA LEU A 181 1.81 -13.97 -22.95
C LEU A 181 1.69 -13.00 -24.12
N GLU A 182 1.55 -13.52 -25.34
CA GLU A 182 1.36 -12.71 -26.55
C GLU A 182 -0.02 -12.04 -26.57
N ARG A 183 -1.10 -12.78 -26.26
CA ARG A 183 -2.46 -12.21 -26.14
C ARG A 183 -2.54 -11.11 -25.08
N ARG A 184 -1.77 -11.25 -23.99
CA ARG A 184 -1.78 -10.32 -22.83
C ARG A 184 -0.51 -9.48 -22.76
N ARG A 185 0.12 -9.21 -23.91
CA ARG A 185 1.42 -8.53 -24.00
C ARG A 185 1.46 -7.24 -23.19
N ASP A 186 0.50 -6.35 -23.38
CA ASP A 186 0.47 -5.04 -22.71
C ASP A 186 0.51 -5.18 -21.18
N LEU A 187 -0.23 -6.16 -20.62
CA LEU A 187 -0.22 -6.44 -19.18
C LEU A 187 1.19 -6.85 -18.73
N PHE A 188 1.83 -7.77 -19.44
CA PHE A 188 3.15 -8.25 -19.04
C PHE A 188 4.27 -7.23 -19.30
N GLU A 189 4.09 -6.32 -20.25
CA GLU A 189 4.98 -5.17 -20.45
C GLU A 189 4.89 -4.19 -19.27
N ILE A 190 3.68 -3.81 -18.83
CA ILE A 190 3.54 -2.90 -17.68
C ILE A 190 4.03 -3.55 -16.38
N LEU A 191 3.78 -4.85 -16.19
CA LEU A 191 4.27 -5.59 -15.01
C LEU A 191 5.81 -5.61 -14.95
N ASP A 192 6.46 -5.83 -16.08
CA ASP A 192 7.92 -5.83 -16.17
C ASP A 192 8.50 -4.43 -15.99
N ALA A 193 7.83 -3.40 -16.54
CA ALA A 193 8.21 -2.00 -16.33
C ALA A 193 8.13 -1.59 -14.85
N VAL A 194 7.03 -1.91 -14.17
CA VAL A 194 6.88 -1.64 -12.72
C VAL A 194 7.96 -2.36 -11.91
N GLN A 195 8.27 -3.61 -12.26
CA GLN A 195 9.24 -4.43 -11.52
C GLN A 195 10.68 -3.93 -11.66
N ARG A 196 11.06 -3.40 -12.83
CA ARG A 196 12.43 -2.95 -13.11
C ARG A 196 12.70 -1.52 -12.68
N GLU A 197 11.66 -0.71 -12.52
CA GLU A 197 11.80 0.70 -12.18
C GLU A 197 12.33 0.89 -10.75
N GLN A 198 13.41 1.66 -10.61
CA GLN A 198 14.04 1.99 -9.34
C GLN A 198 13.56 3.33 -8.80
N ASP A 199 13.21 4.27 -9.69
CA ASP A 199 12.64 5.56 -9.30
C ASP A 199 11.21 5.37 -8.78
N ILE A 200 10.96 5.81 -7.55
CA ILE A 200 9.67 5.64 -6.89
C ILE A 200 8.56 6.44 -7.60
N VAL A 201 8.87 7.65 -8.07
CA VAL A 201 7.88 8.52 -8.72
C VAL A 201 7.46 7.95 -10.07
N VAL A 202 8.42 7.45 -10.85
CA VAL A 202 8.12 6.80 -12.14
C VAL A 202 7.34 5.52 -11.93
N ARG A 203 7.73 4.72 -10.93
CA ARG A 203 7.05 3.46 -10.61
C ARG A 203 5.61 3.64 -10.16
N GLU A 204 5.32 4.65 -9.34
CA GLU A 204 3.94 4.98 -8.95
C GLU A 204 3.09 5.35 -10.16
N ARG A 205 3.66 6.07 -11.14
CA ARG A 205 2.96 6.37 -12.40
C ARG A 205 2.68 5.10 -13.22
N LEU A 206 3.65 4.21 -13.34
CA LEU A 206 3.48 2.92 -14.01
C LEU A 206 2.43 2.05 -13.28
N PHE A 207 2.43 2.08 -11.95
CA PHE A 207 1.45 1.37 -11.15
C PHE A 207 0.03 1.93 -11.33
N ALA A 208 -0.13 3.25 -11.46
CA ALA A 208 -1.42 3.86 -11.81
C ALA A 208 -1.93 3.38 -13.18
N GLN A 209 -1.05 3.34 -14.20
CA GLN A 209 -1.41 2.79 -15.52
C GLN A 209 -1.82 1.31 -15.42
N PHE A 210 -1.09 0.50 -14.65
CA PHE A 210 -1.46 -0.89 -14.37
C PHE A 210 -2.86 -1.00 -13.73
N LYS A 211 -3.22 -0.11 -12.79
CA LYS A 211 -4.57 -0.08 -12.18
C LYS A 211 -5.65 0.22 -13.23
N GLU A 212 -5.40 1.16 -14.13
CA GLU A 212 -6.33 1.52 -15.22
C GLU A 212 -6.55 0.37 -16.21
N MET A 213 -5.52 -0.44 -16.45
CA MET A 213 -5.59 -1.60 -17.35
C MET A 213 -6.51 -2.72 -16.86
N ARG A 214 -6.93 -2.70 -15.58
CA ARG A 214 -7.83 -3.72 -15.02
C ARG A 214 -9.11 -3.86 -15.84
N TYR A 215 -9.74 -2.76 -16.20
CA TYR A 215 -11.02 -2.76 -16.93
C TYR A 215 -10.94 -3.52 -18.25
N TYR A 216 -9.84 -3.39 -18.99
CA TYR A 216 -9.62 -4.05 -20.27
C TYR A 216 -9.25 -5.54 -20.14
N ASN A 217 -8.72 -5.94 -18.98
CA ASN A 217 -8.18 -7.28 -18.76
C ASN A 217 -9.11 -8.21 -17.95
N THR A 218 -10.23 -7.70 -17.44
CA THR A 218 -11.17 -8.48 -16.62
C THR A 218 -12.61 -8.49 -17.13
N ILE A 219 -12.92 -7.76 -18.22
CA ILE A 219 -14.25 -7.71 -18.82
C ILE A 219 -14.13 -7.97 -20.32
N HIS A 220 -14.21 -9.25 -20.71
CA HIS A 220 -14.63 -9.73 -22.03
C HIS A 220 -15.13 -11.16 -21.89
#